data_AF-A0A239ZLJ7-F1
#
_entry.id   AF-A0A239ZLJ7-F1
#
_cell.length_a   1.000
_cell.length_b   1.000
_cell.length_c   1.000
_cell.angle_alpha   90.00
_cell.angle_beta   90.00
_cell.angle_gamma   90.00
#
_symmetry.space_group_name_H-M   'P 1'
#
loop_
_entity.id
_entity.type
_entity.pdbx_description
1 polymer ?
#
loop_
_entity_poly.entity_id
_entity_poly.type
_entity_poly.pdbx_seq_one_letter_code
_entity_poly.pdbx_strand_id
1 'polypeptide(L)' 'MKYRLIGLVITIVLMSIYAFFIMPKLDLQNNRINLISIVVVFTILAAIGTISRNIDKR' A
#
# COMPACT_ATOMS: atom_id res chain seq x y z
N MET A 1 -3.37 2.01 -20.35
CA MET A 1 -3.31 0.56 -20.01
C MET A 1 -1.95 0.12 -19.47
N LYS A 2 -0.81 0.43 -20.11
CA LYS A 2 0.52 -0.04 -19.64
C LYS A 2 0.86 0.46 -18.23
N TYR A 3 0.53 1.71 -17.91
CA TYR A 3 0.82 2.31 -16.59
C TYR A 3 -0.14 1.86 -15.47
N ARG A 4 -1.35 1.44 -15.82
CA ARG A 4 -2.28 0.78 -14.88
C ARG A 4 -1.75 -0.58 -14.43
N LEU A 5 -1.20 -1.36 -15.36
CA LEU A 5 -0.62 -2.67 -15.03
C LEU A 5 0.60 -2.52 -14.11
N ILE A 6 1.48 -1.55 -14.42
CA ILE A 6 2.67 -1.24 -13.60
C ILE A 6 2.27 -0.77 -12.20
N GLY A 7 1.29 0.14 -12.09
CA GLY A 7 0.79 0.60 -10.79
C GLY A 7 0.18 -0.53 -9.95
N LEU A 8 -0.53 -1.45 -10.60
CA LEU A 8 -1.10 -2.63 -9.95
C LEU A 8 -0.01 -3.60 -9.44
N VAL A 9 1.04 -3.84 -10.23
CA VAL A 9 2.19 -4.65 -9.82
C VAL A 9 2.89 -4.03 -8.60
N ILE A 10 3.15 -2.73 -8.62
CA ILE A 10 3.78 -2.00 -7.49
C ILE A 10 2.91 -2.11 -6.22
N THR A 11 1.59 -1.99 -6.37
CA THR A 11 0.62 -2.10 -5.26
C THR A 11 0.67 -3.50 -4.63
N ILE A 12 0.71 -4.55 -5.44
CA ILE A 12 0.80 -5.95 -4.97
C ILE A 12 2.14 -6.21 -4.25
N VAL A 13 3.24 -5.69 -4.78
CA VAL A 13 4.58 -5.82 -4.15
C VAL A 13 4.59 -5.14 -2.78
N LEU A 14 4.06 -3.92 -2.67
CA LEU A 14 3.95 -3.20 -1.41
C LEU A 14 3.06 -3.91 -0.39
N MET A 15 1.89 -4.42 -0.82
CA MET A 15 1.03 -5.24 0.04
C MET A 15 1.73 -6.50 0.53
N SER A 16 2.51 -7.16 -0.32
CA SER A 16 3.26 -8.36 0.05
C SER A 16 4.35 -8.03 1.08
N ILE A 17 5.09 -6.95 0.88
CA ILE A 17 6.09 -6.48 1.87
C ILE A 17 5.42 -6.19 3.21
N TYR A 18 4.29 -5.48 3.20
CA TYR A 18 3.55 -5.19 4.42
C TYR A 18 3.08 -6.46 5.13
N ALA A 19 2.45 -7.38 4.40
CA ALA A 19 1.90 -8.62 4.95
C ALA A 19 2.98 -9.55 5.54
N PHE A 20 4.12 -9.69 4.88
CA PHE A 20 5.14 -10.65 5.30
C PHE A 20 6.22 -10.07 6.23
N PHE A 21 6.48 -8.76 6.19
CA PHE A 21 7.59 -8.16 6.95
C PHE A 21 7.16 -7.18 8.04
N ILE A 22 6.02 -6.51 7.89
CA ILE A 22 5.55 -5.48 8.82
C ILE A 22 4.45 -6.05 9.72
N MET A 23 3.45 -6.71 9.14
CA MET A 23 2.31 -7.29 9.86
C MET A 23 2.72 -8.28 10.99
N PRO A 24 3.67 -9.21 10.82
CA PRO A 24 4.06 -10.12 11.91
C PRO A 24 4.85 -9.44 13.03
N LYS A 25 5.29 -8.19 12.83
CA LYS A 25 5.97 -7.38 13.85
C LYS A 25 5.02 -6.42 14.58
N LEU A 26 3.73 -6.42 14.21
CA LEU A 26 2.72 -5.62 14.87
C LEU A 26 2.42 -6.19 16.26
N ASP A 27 2.45 -5.32 17.26
CA ASP A 27 2.21 -5.68 18.65
C ASP A 27 0.71 -5.70 18.93
N LEU A 28 0.15 -6.88 19.20
CA LEU A 28 -1.26 -7.07 19.52
C LEU A 28 -1.71 -6.30 20.77
N GLN A 29 -0.79 -5.93 21.67
CA GLN A 29 -1.09 -5.14 22.86
C GLN A 29 -1.29 -3.65 22.51
N ASN A 30 -0.66 -3.16 21.44
CA ASN A 30 -0.68 -1.74 21.09
C ASN A 30 -1.53 -1.47 19.84
N ASN A 31 -2.83 -1.74 19.97
CA ASN A 31 -3.79 -1.69 18.87
C ASN A 31 -3.85 -0.31 18.16
N ARG A 32 -3.53 0.79 18.86
CA ARG A 32 -3.47 2.15 18.29
C ARG A 32 -2.33 2.29 17.28
N ILE A 33 -1.16 1.76 17.61
CA ILE A 33 0.02 1.80 16.73
C ILE A 33 -0.22 0.94 15.49
N ASN A 34 -0.86 -0.23 15.68
CA ASN A 34 -1.22 -1.09 14.56
C ASN A 34 -2.18 -0.40 13.60
N LEU A 35 -3.19 0.30 14.13
CA LEU A 35 -4.14 1.05 13.33
C LEU A 35 -3.45 2.16 12.52
N ILE A 36 -2.52 2.90 13.13
CA ILE A 36 -1.71 3.92 12.43
C ILE A 36 -0.92 3.28 11.29
N SER A 37 -0.30 2.12 11.51
CA SER A 37 0.46 1.43 10.47
C SER A 37 -0.39 1.07 9.26
N ILE A 38 -1.62 0.59 9.49
CA ILE A 38 -2.57 0.22 8.43
C ILE A 38 -3.00 1.46 7.67
N VAL A 39 -3.35 2.54 8.38
CA VAL A 39 -3.79 3.81 7.77
C VAL A 39 -2.68 4.40 6.91
N VAL A 40 -1.43 4.37 7.36
CA VAL A 40 -0.28 4.86 6.58
C VAL A 40 -0.15 4.07 5.28
N VAL A 41 -0.16 2.74 5.35
CA VAL A 41 -0.03 1.88 4.17
C VAL A 41 -1.20 2.06 3.21
N PHE A 42 -2.42 2.15 3.73
CA PHE A 42 -3.61 2.41 2.92
C PHE A 42 -3.50 3.75 2.18
N THR A 43 -3.01 4.80 2.86
CA THR A 43 -2.84 6.14 2.27
C THR A 43 -1.80 6.12 1.16
N ILE A 44 -0.69 5.40 1.35
CA ILE A 44 0.35 5.22 0.32
C ILE A 44 -0.21 4.49 -0.90
N LEU A 45 -0.94 3.40 -0.70
CA LEU A 45 -1.57 2.64 -1.80
C LEU A 45 -2.59 3.49 -2.56
N ALA A 46 -3.40 4.27 -1.86
CA ALA A 46 -4.37 5.18 -2.48
C ALA A 46 -3.68 6.28 -3.30
N ALA A 47 -2.58 6.84 -2.80
CA ALA A 47 -1.77 7.82 -3.53
C ALA A 47 -1.17 7.21 -4.80
N ILE A 48 -0.57 6.02 -4.72
CA ILE A 48 -0.01 5.30 -5.87
C ILE A 48 -1.09 5.01 -6.92
N GLY A 49 -2.26 4.53 -6.49
CA GLY A 49 -3.38 4.27 -7.38
C GLY A 49 -3.87 5.53 -8.09
N THR A 50 -3.95 6.65 -7.37
CA THR A 50 -4.35 7.96 -7.93
C THR A 50 -3.31 8.48 -8.93
N ILE A 51 -2.02 8.40 -8.60
CA ILE A 51 -0.91 8.80 -9.48
C ILE A 51 -0.91 7.93 -10.74
N SER A 52 -1.00 6.61 -10.60
CA SER A 52 -1.06 5.68 -11.73
C SER A 52 -2.24 6.00 -12.66
N ARG A 53 -3.40 6.36 -12.10
CA ARG A 53 -4.58 6.76 -12.89
C ARG A 53 -4.42 8.11 -13.59
N ASN A 54 -3.72 9.06 -12.99
CA ASN A 54 -3.43 10.36 -13.60
C ASN A 54 -2.38 10.26 -14.71
N ILE A 55 -1.37 9.39 -14.55
CA ILE A 55 -0.37 9.11 -15.59
C ILE A 55 -1.01 8.42 -16.78
N ASP A 56 -1.92 7.47 -16.57
CA ASP A 56 -2.59 6.76 -17.68
C ASP A 56 -3.61 7.63 -18.46
N LYS A 57 -4.00 8.79 -17.91
CA LYS A 57 -4.87 9.78 -18.57
C LYS A 57 -4.11 10.81 -19.41
N ARG A 58 -2.79 10.93 -19.21
CA ARG A 58 -1.90 11.76 -20.03
C ARG A 58 -1.36 10.94 -21.21
#